data_AF-I1C6Y7-F1
#
_entry.id   AF-I1C6Y7-F1
#
_cell.length_a   1.000
_cell.length_b   1.000
_cell.length_c   1.000
_cell.angle_alpha   90.00
_cell.angle_beta   90.00
_cell.angle_gamma   90.00
#
_symmetry.space_group_name_H-M   'P 1'
#
loop_
_entity.id
_entity.type
_entity.pdbx_description
1 polymer ?
#
loop_
_entity_poly.entity_id
_entity_poly.type
_entity_poly.pdbx_seq_one_letter_code
_entity_poly.pdbx_strand_id
1 'polypeptide(L)' 'MTQYLIAVWDYAAEGEFELSFKQGDRIKLLEKHNDDWWEGSNQ' A
#
# COMPACT_ATOMS: atom_id res chain seq x y z
N MET A 1 -7.32 16.25 -1.00
CA MET A 1 -6.96 15.64 -2.31
C MET A 1 -6.52 14.21 -2.04
N THR A 2 -6.97 13.23 -2.81
CA THR A 2 -6.57 11.82 -2.62
C THR A 2 -5.13 11.63 -3.08
N GLN A 3 -4.26 11.09 -2.21
CA GLN A 3 -2.88 10.75 -2.54
C GLN A 3 -2.79 9.29 -3.02
N TYR A 4 -1.92 9.06 -4.01
CA TYR A 4 -1.61 7.72 -4.51
C TYR A 4 -0.11 7.47 -4.49
N LEU A 5 0.23 6.19 -4.40
CA LEU A 5 1.58 5.66 -4.40
C LEU A 5 1.70 4.61 -5.49
N ILE A 6 2.92 4.38 -5.97
CA ILE A 6 3.22 3.32 -6.93
C ILE A 6 4.10 2.30 -6.23
N ALA A 7 3.66 1.05 -6.22
CA ALA A 7 4.47 -0.05 -5.73
C ALA A 7 5.67 -0.26 -6.66
N VAL A 8 6.87 -0.28 -6.10
CA VAL A 8 8.12 -0.44 -6.88
C VAL A 8 8.60 -1.89 -6.94
N TRP A 9 8.01 -2.77 -6.11
CA TRP A 9 8.24 -4.21 -6.10
C TRP A 9 6.93 -4.95 -5.78
N ASP A 10 6.94 -6.25 -6.05
CA ASP A 10 5.91 -7.17 -5.59
C ASP A 10 6.00 -7.36 -4.08
N TYR A 11 4.84 -7.46 -3.43
CA TYR A 11 4.72 -7.84 -2.04
C TYR A 11 3.52 -8.77 -1.85
N ALA A 12 3.75 -9.90 -1.21
CA ALA A 12 2.71 -10.81 -0.76
C ALA A 12 2.50 -10.56 0.73
N ALA A 13 1.27 -10.22 1.12
CA ALA A 13 0.90 -10.06 2.52
C ALA A 13 1.19 -11.36 3.28
N GLU A 14 1.86 -11.22 4.43
CA GLU A 14 2.17 -12.30 5.35
C GLU A 14 1.15 -12.37 6.49
N GLY A 15 0.45 -11.26 6.78
CA GLY A 15 -0.61 -11.15 7.78
C GLY A 15 -1.98 -10.76 7.23
N GLU A 16 -3.03 -10.99 8.02
CA GLU A 16 -4.42 -10.69 7.66
C GLU A 16 -4.71 -9.18 7.47
N PHE A 17 -3.85 -8.31 8.00
CA PHE A 17 -4.00 -6.85 7.94
C PHE A 17 -3.06 -6.19 6.93
N GLU A 18 -2.30 -6.98 6.19
CA GLU A 18 -1.37 -6.48 5.18
C GLU A 18 -2.01 -6.52 3.80
N LEU A 19 -1.66 -5.54 2.97
CA LEU A 19 -2.14 -5.44 1.60
C LEU A 19 -1.14 -6.13 0.67
N SER A 20 -1.58 -7.14 -0.07
CA SER A 20 -0.79 -7.69 -1.20
C SER A 20 -0.88 -6.76 -2.40
N PHE A 21 0.24 -6.57 -3.11
CA PHE A 21 0.29 -5.75 -4.33
C PHE A 21 1.44 -6.18 -5.25
N LYS A 22 1.35 -5.77 -6.52
CA LYS A 22 2.35 -6.02 -7.56
C LYS A 22 3.13 -4.77 -7.91
N GLN A 23 4.35 -4.95 -8.42
CA GLN A 23 5.13 -3.86 -8.97
C GLN A 23 4.32 -3.12 -10.04
N GLY A 24 4.24 -1.79 -9.89
CA GLY A 24 3.46 -0.91 -10.76
C GLY A 24 2.04 -0.63 -10.26
N ASP A 25 1.54 -1.37 -9.26
CA ASP A 25 0.20 -1.13 -8.71
C ASP A 25 0.08 0.27 -8.12
N ARG A 26 -1.07 0.88 -8.36
CA ARG A 26 -1.42 2.18 -7.82
C ARG A 26 -2.22 2.01 -6.53
N ILE A 27 -1.59 2.30 -5.41
CA ILE A 27 -2.19 2.17 -4.08
C ILE A 27 -2.72 3.52 -3.64
N LYS A 28 -3.98 3.57 -3.23
CA LYS A 28 -4.56 4.76 -2.60
C LYS A 28 -4.07 4.85 -1.17
N LEU A 29 -3.46 5.97 -0.78
CA LEU A 29 -3.07 6.21 0.59
C LEU A 29 -4.29 6.62 1.41
N LEU A 30 -4.58 5.88 2.48
CA LEU A 30 -5.66 6.17 3.42
C LEU A 30 -5.12 6.91 4.64
N GLU A 31 -4.08 6.37 5.29
CA GLU A 31 -3.48 6.93 6.48
C GLU A 31 -1.98 6.59 6.59
N LYS A 32 -1.20 7.47 7.22
CA LYS A 32 0.19 7.20 7.60
C LYS A 32 0.25 7.10 9.12
N HIS A 33 0.40 5.90 9.65
CA HIS A 33 0.45 5.70 11.11
C HIS A 33 1.80 6.16 11.66
N ASN A 34 2.90 5.82 10.98
CA ASN A 34 4.26 6.27 11.30
C ASN A 34 5.16 6.17 10.05
N ASP A 35 6.47 6.32 10.23
CA ASP A 35 7.45 6.27 9.13
C ASP A 35 7.54 4.89 8.46
N ASP A 36 7.16 3.82 9.17
CA ASP A 36 7.29 2.43 8.71
C ASP A 36 5.96 1.82 8.23
N TRP A 37 4.81 2.28 8.75
CA TRP A 37 3.51 1.64 8.52
C TRP A 37 2.44 2.61 8.01
N TRP A 38 2.02 2.39 6.77
CA TRP A 38 0.98 3.16 6.10
C TRP A 38 -0.18 2.25 5.71
N GLU A 39 -1.39 2.78 5.77
CA GLU A 39 -2.61 2.09 5.38
C GLU A 39 -3.03 2.51 3.97
N GLY A 40 -3.35 1.51 3.14
CA GLY A 40 -3.74 1.74 1.75
C GLY A 40 -4.75 0.73 1.25
N SER A 41 -5.31 1.02 0.08
CA SER A 41 -6.20 0.12 -0.64
C SER A 41 -5.79 0.03 -2.10
N ASN A 42 -5.81 -1.18 -2.66
CA ASN A 42 -5.68 -1.37 -4.11
C ASN A 42 -6.87 -0.70 -4.83
N GLN A 43 -6.61 -0.20 -6.03
CA GLN A 43 -7.64 0.27 -6.97
C GLN A 43 -8.13 -0.88 -7.83
#